data_AF-A0A8S3JPD3-F1
#
_entry.id   AF-A0A8S3JPD3-F1
#
_cell.length_a   1.000
_cell.length_b   1.000
_cell.length_c   1.000
_cell.angle_alpha   90.00
_cell.angle_beta   90.00
_cell.angle_gamma   90.00
#
_symmetry.space_group_name_H-M   'P 1'
#
loop_
_entity.id
_entity.type
_entity.pdbx_description
1 polymer ?
#
loop_
_entity_poly.entity_id
_entity_poly.type
_entity_poly.pdbx_seq_one_letter_code
_entity_poly.pdbx_strand_id
1 'polypeptide(L)'
;PSSSRLVKPSTPISINNHSAVCHTCKMTQDENDEELVACTSCQHQFHPTCLEANSDMLSIIKTYQWQCIDCKSCAKCNKTHDEVSLENK
;
A
#
# COMPACT_ATOMS: atom_id res chain seq x y z
N PRO A 1 -34.98 -6.39 -16.51
CA PRO A 1 -34.44 -6.40 -17.89
C PRO A 1 -33.34 -5.34 -18.06
N SER A 2 -32.12 -5.85 -18.27
CA SER A 2 -31.01 -5.19 -18.99
C SER A 2 -30.27 -4.05 -18.29
N SER A 3 -29.52 -4.36 -17.22
CA SER A 3 -28.32 -3.57 -16.88
C SER A 3 -27.09 -4.38 -17.31
N SER A 4 -26.70 -4.19 -18.56
CA SER A 4 -25.45 -4.72 -19.13
C SER A 4 -24.27 -4.10 -18.38
N ARG A 5 -23.73 -4.81 -17.38
CA ARG A 5 -22.45 -4.45 -16.77
C ARG A 5 -21.35 -4.77 -17.78
N LEU A 6 -20.75 -3.70 -18.30
CA LEU A 6 -19.56 -3.72 -19.11
C LEU A 6 -18.42 -4.36 -18.29
N VAL A 7 -18.17 -5.65 -18.50
CA VAL A 7 -16.97 -6.32 -17.99
C VAL A 7 -15.77 -5.68 -18.68
N LYS A 8 -15.04 -4.83 -17.95
CA LYS A 8 -13.77 -4.30 -18.43
C LYS A 8 -12.81 -5.48 -18.65
N PRO A 9 -12.06 -5.52 -19.76
CA PRO A 9 -11.06 -6.56 -19.96
C PRO A 9 -9.97 -6.35 -18.91
N SER A 10 -9.92 -7.23 -17.91
CA SER A 10 -8.72 -7.42 -17.11
C SER A 10 -7.69 -8.02 -18.06
N THR A 11 -6.92 -7.14 -18.69
CA THR A 11 -5.68 -7.48 -19.34
C THR A 11 -4.89 -8.41 -18.42
N PRO A 12 -4.26 -9.48 -18.96
CA PRO A 12 -3.34 -10.27 -18.16
C PRO A 12 -2.21 -9.34 -17.73
N ILE A 13 -2.18 -8.96 -16.46
CA ILE A 13 -1.11 -8.14 -15.91
C ILE A 13 0.16 -9.00 -16.03
N SER A 14 0.97 -8.57 -16.98
CA SER A 14 2.23 -9.14 -17.39
C SER A 14 3.20 -9.12 -16.20
N ILE A 15 3.70 -10.31 -15.88
CA ILE A 15 4.99 -10.60 -15.24
C ILE A 15 5.17 -10.01 -13.84
N ASN A 16 5.10 -10.91 -12.85
CA ASN A 16 5.69 -10.79 -11.53
C ASN A 16 7.11 -10.20 -11.60
N ASN A 17 7.23 -8.89 -11.44
CA ASN A 17 8.48 -8.24 -11.07
C ASN A 17 8.15 -7.37 -9.87
N HIS A 18 8.34 -7.93 -8.68
CA HIS A 18 8.26 -7.25 -7.39
C HIS A 18 9.40 -6.22 -7.33
N SER A 19 9.24 -5.16 -8.12
CA SER A 19 10.27 -4.17 -8.43
C SER A 19 10.58 -3.43 -7.15
N ALA A 20 11.81 -3.58 -6.63
CA ALA A 20 12.41 -2.87 -5.49
C ALA A 20 12.49 -1.35 -5.73
N VAL A 21 11.35 -0.76 -6.08
CA VAL A 21 11.18 0.62 -6.48
C VAL A 21 10.23 1.26 -5.49
N CYS A 22 10.66 2.35 -4.88
CA CYS A 22 9.84 3.15 -4.01
C CYS A 22 8.63 3.70 -4.77
N HIS A 23 7.42 3.49 -4.25
CA HIS A 23 6.19 3.96 -4.88
C HIS A 23 6.06 5.48 -4.82
N THR A 24 6.69 6.16 -3.85
CA THR A 24 6.65 7.62 -3.72
C THR A 24 7.59 8.31 -4.71
N CYS A 25 8.89 7.99 -4.69
CA CYS A 25 9.89 8.65 -5.54
C CYS A 25 10.21 7.93 -6.85
N LYS A 26 9.67 6.71 -7.05
CA LYS A 26 9.90 5.86 -8.23
C LYS A 26 11.37 5.48 -8.47
N MET A 27 12.21 5.56 -7.43
CA MET A 27 13.63 5.17 -7.45
C MET A 27 13.84 3.83 -6.72
N THR A 28 14.89 3.09 -7.07
CA THR A 28 15.26 1.83 -6.40
C THR A 28 16.27 2.00 -5.26
N GLN A 29 17.02 3.10 -5.29
CA GLN A 29 18.07 3.40 -4.35
C GLN A 29 17.91 4.84 -3.90
N ASP A 30 18.05 5.04 -2.59
CA ASP A 30 18.11 6.35 -1.96
C ASP A 30 19.57 6.68 -1.58
N GLU A 31 19.85 7.94 -1.29
CA GLU A 31 21.16 8.42 -0.86
C GLU A 31 21.69 7.73 0.40
N ASN A 32 20.81 7.15 1.22
CA ASN A 32 21.16 6.49 2.48
C ASN A 32 21.23 4.94 2.42
N ASP A 33 21.06 4.32 1.24
CA ASP A 33 21.01 2.85 1.06
C ASP A 33 20.10 2.15 2.08
N GLU A 34 18.95 2.78 2.34
CA GLU A 34 17.99 2.33 3.34
C GLU A 34 17.12 1.17 2.83
N GLU A 35 16.82 0.22 3.72
CA GLU A 35 15.98 -0.93 3.38
C GLU A 35 14.53 -0.49 3.13
N LEU A 36 14.05 -0.75 1.90
CA LEU A 36 12.68 -0.48 1.48
C LEU A 36 11.68 -1.24 2.35
N VAL A 37 10.66 -0.53 2.82
CA VAL A 37 9.54 -1.13 3.56
C VAL A 37 8.42 -1.51 2.59
N ALA A 38 7.99 -2.77 2.64
CA ALA A 38 6.91 -3.27 1.81
C ALA A 38 5.58 -3.26 2.58
N CYS A 39 4.53 -2.73 1.95
CA CYS A 39 3.18 -2.83 2.49
C CYS A 39 2.66 -4.27 2.37
N THR A 40 2.16 -4.82 3.47
CA THR A 40 1.60 -6.19 3.47
C THR A 40 0.32 -6.33 2.65
N SER A 41 -0.47 -5.27 2.49
CA SER A 41 -1.76 -5.31 1.76
C SER A 41 -1.64 -5.04 0.26
N CYS A 42 -0.84 -4.06 -0.16
CA CYS A 42 -0.71 -3.69 -1.58
C CYS A 42 0.65 -4.08 -2.19
N GLN A 43 1.58 -4.62 -1.40
CA GLN A 43 2.92 -5.02 -1.82
C GLN A 43 3.77 -3.91 -2.46
N HIS A 44 3.37 -2.65 -2.35
CA HIS A 44 4.19 -1.52 -2.75
C HIS A 44 5.34 -1.31 -1.76
N GLN A 45 6.49 -0.90 -2.29
CA GLN A 45 7.70 -0.61 -1.53
C GLN A 45 7.86 0.89 -1.32
N PHE A 46 8.38 1.30 -0.17
CA PHE A 46 8.55 2.71 0.19
C PHE A 46 9.88 2.90 0.90
N HIS A 47 10.59 4.00 0.61
CA HIS A 47 11.74 4.40 1.41
C HIS A 47 11.26 4.95 2.76
N PRO A 48 11.86 4.56 3.89
CA PRO A 48 11.61 5.22 5.17
C PRO A 48 11.63 6.74 5.11
N THR A 49 12.61 7.32 4.41
CA THR A 49 12.76 8.77 4.26
C THR A 49 11.61 9.37 3.43
N CYS A 50 11.14 8.67 2.40
CA CYS A 50 9.94 9.07 1.64
C CYS A 50 8.63 8.92 2.43
N LEU A 51 8.62 8.09 3.47
CA LEU A 51 7.50 7.89 4.38
C LEU A 51 7.60 8.81 5.62
N GLU A 52 8.67 9.60 5.74
CA GLU A 52 9.00 10.38 6.95
C GLU A 52 9.06 9.48 8.20
N ALA A 53 9.47 8.22 8.02
CA ALA A 53 9.58 7.23 9.08
C ALA A 53 10.92 7.37 9.79
N ASN A 54 10.87 7.58 11.11
CA ASN A 54 12.07 7.60 11.95
C ASN A 54 12.59 6.18 12.23
N SER A 55 13.85 6.05 12.66
CA SER A 55 14.47 4.75 12.99
C SER A 55 13.70 3.92 14.04
N ASP A 56 13.05 4.60 14.98
CA ASP A 56 12.17 3.96 15.98
C ASP A 56 10.93 3.34 15.32
N MET A 57 10.29 4.09 14.42
CA MET A 57 9.15 3.62 13.63
C MET A 57 9.55 2.46 12.71
N LEU A 58 10.75 2.48 12.13
CA LEU A 58 11.27 1.38 11.33
C LEU A 58 11.41 0.09 12.12
N SER A 59 11.85 0.17 13.37
CA SER A 59 11.94 -1.00 14.26
C SER A 59 10.57 -1.62 14.48
N ILE A 60 9.53 -0.81 14.58
CA ILE A 60 8.13 -1.27 14.70
C ILE A 60 7.63 -1.85 13.36
N ILE A 61 7.92 -1.19 12.25
CA ILE A 61 7.55 -1.65 10.89
C ILE A 61 8.18 -3.01 10.55
N LYS A 62 9.41 -3.26 11.03
CA LYS A 62 10.09 -4.55 10.82
C LYS A 62 9.58 -5.65 11.76
N THR A 63 9.03 -5.29 12.91
CA THR A 63 8.53 -6.26 13.90
C THR A 63 7.07 -6.66 13.68
N TYR A 64 6.29 -5.82 12.99
CA TYR A 64 4.86 -6.05 12.75
C TYR A 64 4.49 -5.91 11.27
N GLN A 65 3.35 -6.49 10.87
CA GLN A 65 2.82 -6.39 9.51
C GLN A 65 2.37 -4.97 9.19
N TRP A 66 3.30 -4.14 8.71
CA TRP A 66 3.00 -2.76 8.37
C TRP A 66 2.12 -2.63 7.13
N GLN A 67 1.26 -1.62 7.16
CA GLN A 67 0.33 -1.25 6.09
C GLN A 67 0.60 0.21 5.68
N CYS A 68 0.57 0.46 4.37
CA CYS A 68 0.69 1.79 3.79
C CYS A 68 -0.41 2.73 4.31
N ILE A 69 -0.20 4.06 4.25
CA ILE A 69 -1.18 5.05 4.74
C ILE A 69 -2.56 4.86 4.10
N ASP A 70 -2.58 4.55 2.81
CA ASP A 70 -3.78 4.27 2.02
C ASP A 70 -4.43 2.93 2.40
N CYS A 71 -3.61 1.97 2.81
CA CYS A 71 -3.99 0.60 3.14
C CYS A 71 -4.38 0.41 4.61
N LYS A 72 -4.07 1.41 5.45
CA LYS A 72 -4.16 1.31 6.91
C LYS A 72 -5.61 1.10 7.30
N SER A 73 -5.93 -0.15 7.64
CA SER A 73 -7.24 -0.55 8.12
C SER A 73 -7.27 -0.59 9.65
N CYS A 74 -8.40 -0.26 10.24
CA CYS A 74 -8.55 -0.38 11.70
C CYS A 74 -8.41 -1.84 12.13
N ALA A 75 -7.44 -2.18 12.98
CA ALA A 75 -7.24 -3.54 13.48
C ALA A 75 -8.43 -4.10 14.28
N LYS A 76 -9.36 -3.25 14.74
CA LYS A 76 -10.56 -3.68 15.47
C LYS A 76 -11.76 -3.97 14.58
N CYS A 77 -11.95 -3.22 13.50
CA CYS A 77 -13.14 -3.36 12.63
C CYS A 77 -12.80 -3.70 11.18
N ASN A 78 -11.52 -3.84 10.85
CA ASN A 78 -10.95 -4.15 9.55
C ASN A 78 -11.46 -3.26 8.39
N LYS A 79 -11.98 -2.07 8.72
CA LYS A 79 -12.41 -1.09 7.73
C LYS A 79 -11.22 -0.21 7.37
N THR A 80 -10.86 -0.19 6.09
CA THR A 80 -10.14 0.92 5.47
C THR A 80 -11.07 2.13 5.51
N HIS A 81 -10.51 3.34 5.58
CA HIS A 81 -11.28 4.56 5.76
C HIS A 81 -12.04 4.96 4.46
N ASP A 82 -12.78 4.03 3.88
CA ASP A 82 -13.86 4.33 2.97
C ASP A 82 -14.97 4.94 3.82
N GLU A 83 -15.00 6.26 3.79
CA GLU A 83 -16.22 7.08 3.79
C GLU A 83 -17.42 6.38 4.40
N VAL A 84 -17.79 6.79 5.62
CA VAL A 84 -19.10 6.51 6.19
C VAL A 84 -20.12 6.89 5.12
N SER A 85 -20.61 5.89 4.40
CA SER A 85 -21.87 5.97 3.68
C SER A 85 -22.89 6.21 4.78
N LEU A 86 -23.17 7.49 5.03
CA LEU A 86 -24.26 7.95 5.85
C LEU A 86 -25.52 7.44 5.17
N GLU A 87 -25.89 6.24 5.64
CA GLU A 87 -27.22 5.81 6.01
C GLU A 87 -28.31 5.88 4.94
N ASN A 88 -28.78 4.70 4.56
CA ASN A 88 -30.16 4.51 4.15
C ASN A 88 -31.10 4.92 5.31
N LYS A 89 -31.80 6.04 5.14
CA LYS A 89 -33.20 6.17 5.56
C LYS A 89 -33.93 7.13 4.63
#